data_AF-A0A7S3FIV3-F1
#
_entry.id   AF-A0A7S3FIV3-F1
#
_cell.length_a   1.000
_cell.length_b   1.000
_cell.length_c   1.000
_cell.angle_alpha   90.00
_cell.angle_beta   90.00
_cell.angle_gamma   90.00
#
_symmetry.space_group_name_H-M   'P 1'
#
loop_
_entity.id
_entity.type
_entity.pdbx_description
1 polymer ?
#
loop_
_entity_poly.entity_id
_entity_poly.type
_entity_poly.pdbx_seq_one_letter_code
_entity_poly.pdbx_strand_id
1 'polypeptide(L)'
;MHSTIASSGIAHQLGVVVESSAGAAVHRAAQAEAGTRVELFGLLRDFGASRDSAGRPHANLSALALEGSLYDGWSASIKLLHPELVEATREQSKPLSVWVADTEAELRRAWTLKAESVISNRPRWAQQLMAAWLTQCNAGEVQSV
;
A
#
# COMPACT_ATOMS: atom_id res chain seq x y z
N MET A 1 10.50 0.82 -22.61
CA MET A 1 9.73 1.47 -21.51
C MET A 1 10.10 0.86 -20.15
N HIS A 2 9.92 -0.44 -19.95
CA HIS A 2 10.28 -1.14 -18.69
C HIS A 2 11.77 -1.01 -18.31
N SER A 3 12.69 -1.13 -19.27
CA SER A 3 14.14 -0.92 -19.05
C SER A 3 14.54 0.54 -18.83
N THR A 4 13.73 1.51 -19.29
CA THR A 4 14.02 2.94 -19.23
C THR A 4 13.81 3.51 -17.81
N ILE A 5 12.78 3.03 -17.10
CA ILE A 5 12.53 3.41 -15.70
C ILE A 5 13.68 2.91 -14.80
N ALA A 6 14.12 1.67 -15.02
CA ALA A 6 15.18 1.03 -14.26
C ALA A 6 16.57 1.68 -14.46
N SER A 7 16.87 2.18 -15.67
CA SER A 7 18.18 2.76 -16.02
C SER A 7 18.30 4.28 -15.78
N SER A 8 17.21 4.97 -15.46
CA SER A 8 17.18 6.45 -15.36
C SER A 8 17.72 7.04 -14.05
N GLY A 9 18.15 6.23 -13.08
CA GLY A 9 18.58 6.71 -11.74
C GLY A 9 17.45 7.19 -10.82
N ILE A 10 16.24 7.42 -11.35
CA ILE A 10 15.03 7.77 -10.58
C ILE A 10 14.51 6.55 -9.78
N ALA A 11 14.88 5.35 -10.21
CA ALA A 11 14.51 4.06 -9.64
C ALA A 11 14.86 3.87 -8.14
N HIS A 12 15.83 4.61 -7.60
CA HIS A 12 16.17 4.53 -6.17
C HIS A 12 15.17 5.27 -5.25
N GLN A 13 14.23 6.04 -5.83
CA GLN A 13 13.22 6.79 -5.08
C GLN A 13 11.77 6.43 -5.47
N LEU A 14 11.57 5.49 -6.39
CA LEU A 14 10.26 5.15 -6.95
C LEU A 14 10.00 3.64 -6.92
N GLY A 15 8.84 3.24 -6.42
CA GLY A 15 8.28 1.90 -6.59
C GLY A 15 7.41 1.81 -7.85
N VAL A 16 7.34 0.63 -8.47
CA VAL A 16 6.45 0.36 -9.60
C VAL A 16 5.23 -0.41 -9.11
N VAL A 17 4.04 0.11 -9.39
CA VAL A 17 2.79 -0.60 -9.15
C VAL A 17 2.47 -1.47 -10.37
N VAL A 18 2.26 -2.77 -10.15
CA VAL A 18 1.97 -3.75 -11.20
C VAL A 18 0.59 -4.36 -11.01
N GLU A 19 -0.13 -4.55 -12.11
CA GLU A 19 -1.53 -5.00 -12.09
C GLU A 19 -1.69 -6.53 -12.05
N SER A 20 -0.64 -7.28 -12.35
CA SER A 20 -0.70 -8.75 -12.40
C SER A 20 0.65 -9.39 -12.11
N SER A 21 0.61 -10.65 -11.67
CA SER A 21 1.78 -11.50 -11.46
C SER A 21 2.57 -11.76 -12.75
N ALA A 22 1.89 -11.87 -13.90
CA ALA A 22 2.55 -11.95 -15.20
C ALA A 22 3.35 -10.67 -15.52
N GLY A 23 2.77 -9.49 -15.27
CA GLY A 23 3.48 -8.22 -15.41
C GLY A 23 4.66 -8.11 -14.45
N ALA A 24 4.48 -8.53 -13.20
CA ALA A 24 5.54 -8.56 -12.20
C ALA A 24 6.72 -9.43 -12.63
N ALA A 25 6.47 -10.63 -13.15
CA ALA A 25 7.50 -11.53 -13.65
C ALA A 25 8.32 -10.91 -14.80
N VAL A 26 7.64 -10.24 -15.75
CA VAL A 26 8.30 -9.51 -16.84
C VAL A 26 9.17 -8.38 -16.30
N HIS A 27 8.68 -7.61 -15.33
CA HIS A 27 9.48 -6.56 -14.67
C HIS A 27 10.71 -7.12 -13.96
N ARG A 28 10.58 -8.25 -13.27
CA ARG A 28 11.70 -8.91 -12.58
C ARG A 28 12.76 -9.40 -13.56
N ALA A 29 12.36 -10.02 -14.66
CA ALA A 29 13.28 -10.44 -15.70
C ALA A 29 14.05 -9.24 -16.30
N ALA A 30 13.34 -8.16 -16.62
CA ALA A 30 13.96 -6.94 -17.16
C ALA A 30 14.92 -6.26 -16.16
N GLN A 31 14.58 -6.25 -14.87
CA GLN A 31 15.46 -5.75 -13.80
C GLN A 31 16.75 -6.58 -13.69
N ALA A 32 16.63 -7.92 -13.77
CA ALA A 32 17.77 -8.82 -13.74
C ALA A 32 18.71 -8.62 -14.94
N GLU A 33 18.16 -8.50 -16.16
CA GLU A 33 18.94 -8.22 -17.38
C GLU A 33 19.67 -6.87 -17.31
N ALA A 34 19.00 -5.85 -16.75
CA ALA A 34 19.57 -4.52 -16.59
C ALA A 34 20.52 -4.38 -15.38
N GLY A 35 20.65 -5.40 -14.52
CA GLY A 35 21.44 -5.32 -13.30
C GLY A 35 20.92 -4.29 -12.28
N THR A 36 19.61 -4.09 -12.23
CA THR A 36 18.95 -3.08 -11.38
C THR A 36 17.92 -3.73 -10.47
N ARG A 37 17.56 -3.05 -9.38
CA ARG A 37 16.49 -3.49 -8.48
C ARG A 37 15.58 -2.32 -8.15
N VAL A 38 14.30 -2.47 -8.46
CA VAL A 38 13.24 -1.49 -8.14
C VAL A 38 12.15 -2.22 -7.38
N GLU A 39 11.58 -1.56 -6.38
CA GLU A 39 10.48 -2.11 -5.62
C GLU A 39 9.25 -2.31 -6.52
N LEU A 40 8.62 -3.48 -6.45
CA LEU A 40 7.37 -3.79 -7.13
C LEU A 40 6.24 -3.92 -6.12
N PHE A 41 5.18 -3.17 -6.31
CA PHE A 41 3.98 -3.21 -5.47
C PHE A 41 2.83 -3.87 -6.24
N GLY A 42 2.25 -4.92 -5.68
CA GLY A 42 1.06 -5.55 -6.24
C GLY A 42 -0.17 -4.65 -6.06
N LEU A 43 -0.94 -4.43 -7.13
CA LEU A 43 -2.11 -3.57 -7.10
C LEU A 43 -3.36 -4.32 -6.63
N LEU A 44 -4.01 -3.82 -5.58
CA LEU A 44 -5.29 -4.33 -5.07
C LEU A 44 -6.40 -3.29 -5.34
N ARG A 45 -7.27 -3.55 -6.33
CA ARG A 45 -8.39 -2.67 -6.72
C ARG A 45 -9.70 -3.13 -6.10
N ASP A 46 -10.55 -2.18 -5.71
CA ASP A 46 -11.92 -2.47 -5.26
C ASP A 46 -12.87 -2.84 -6.40
N PHE A 47 -12.59 -2.38 -7.63
CA PHE A 47 -13.37 -2.74 -8.80
C PHE A 47 -13.13 -4.21 -9.17
N GLY A 48 -14.21 -5.01 -9.15
CA GLY A 48 -14.15 -6.45 -9.41
C GLY A 48 -13.68 -7.29 -8.23
N ALA A 49 -13.42 -6.68 -7.07
CA ALA A 49 -13.12 -7.43 -5.84
C ALA A 49 -14.34 -8.24 -5.38
N SER A 50 -14.09 -9.40 -4.79
CA SER A 50 -15.09 -10.15 -4.05
C SER A 50 -15.72 -9.27 -2.96
N ARG A 51 -16.94 -9.60 -2.55
CA ARG A 51 -17.68 -8.87 -1.51
C ARG A 51 -17.97 -9.76 -0.32
N ASP A 52 -17.85 -9.18 0.87
CA ASP A 52 -18.25 -9.84 2.12
C ASP A 52 -19.79 -9.94 2.24
N SER A 53 -20.28 -10.53 3.33
CA SER A 53 -21.71 -10.66 3.61
C SER A 53 -22.42 -9.32 3.81
N ALA A 54 -21.69 -8.24 4.07
CA ALA A 54 -22.21 -6.87 4.16
C ALA A 54 -22.11 -6.12 2.81
N GLY A 55 -21.69 -6.79 1.74
CA GLY A 55 -21.53 -6.20 0.41
C GLY A 55 -20.30 -5.32 0.25
N ARG A 56 -19.37 -5.30 1.19
CA ARG A 56 -18.14 -4.50 1.13
C ARG A 56 -17.06 -5.24 0.34
N PRO A 57 -16.28 -4.55 -0.50
CA PRO A 57 -15.19 -5.20 -1.23
C PRO A 57 -14.12 -5.70 -0.24
N HIS A 58 -13.56 -6.87 -0.51
CA HIS A 58 -12.46 -7.45 0.27
C HIS A 58 -11.38 -8.05 -0.64
N ALA A 59 -10.13 -8.04 -0.16
CA ALA A 59 -9.01 -8.62 -0.89
C ALA A 59 -9.07 -10.15 -0.84
N ASN A 60 -8.58 -10.80 -1.90
CA ASN A 60 -8.37 -12.24 -1.91
C ASN A 60 -7.04 -12.57 -1.20
N LEU A 61 -7.12 -12.85 0.10
CA LEU A 61 -5.93 -13.10 0.93
C LEU A 61 -5.16 -14.36 0.51
N SER A 62 -5.85 -15.38 0.00
CA SER A 62 -5.19 -16.59 -0.52
C SER A 62 -4.36 -16.30 -1.76
N ALA A 63 -4.87 -15.48 -2.69
CA ALA A 63 -4.11 -15.03 -3.85
C ALA A 63 -2.91 -14.16 -3.43
N LEU A 64 -3.11 -13.29 -2.45
CA LEU A 64 -2.08 -12.42 -1.89
C LEU A 64 -0.91 -13.26 -1.31
N ALA A 65 -1.20 -14.32 -0.56
CA ALA A 65 -0.19 -15.23 -0.01
C ALA A 65 0.59 -15.99 -1.10
N LEU A 66 -0.09 -16.43 -2.17
CA LEU A 66 0.54 -17.15 -3.28
C LEU A 66 1.48 -16.27 -4.11
N GLU A 67 1.09 -15.02 -4.34
CA GLU A 67 1.86 -14.08 -5.16
C GLU A 67 2.88 -13.26 -4.35
N GLY A 68 2.90 -13.41 -3.01
CA GLY A 68 3.73 -12.61 -2.12
C GLY A 68 5.21 -12.57 -2.52
N SER A 69 5.77 -13.66 -3.02
CA SER A 69 7.20 -13.73 -3.43
C SER A 69 7.54 -12.84 -4.63
N LEU A 70 6.57 -12.42 -5.45
CA LEU A 70 6.79 -11.61 -6.64
C LEU A 70 6.94 -10.11 -6.32
N TYR A 71 6.24 -9.66 -5.28
CA TYR A 71 6.14 -8.25 -4.92
C TYR A 71 6.98 -7.91 -3.70
N ASP A 72 7.41 -6.66 -3.59
CA ASP A 72 8.05 -6.11 -2.39
C ASP A 72 7.01 -5.55 -1.43
N GLY A 73 5.82 -5.20 -1.92
CA GLY A 73 4.73 -4.66 -1.12
C GLY A 73 3.40 -4.68 -1.84
N TRP A 74 2.41 -4.02 -1.25
CA TRP A 74 1.06 -3.91 -1.78
C TRP A 74 0.61 -2.45 -1.87
N SER A 75 -0.13 -2.14 -2.93
CA SER A 75 -0.78 -0.84 -3.14
C SER A 75 -2.29 -1.07 -3.28
N ALA A 76 -3.06 -0.68 -2.27
CA ALA A 76 -4.47 -1.04 -2.14
C ALA A 76 -5.42 0.16 -2.12
N SER A 77 -6.60 -0.01 -2.72
CA SER A 77 -7.72 0.92 -2.54
C SER A 77 -8.10 1.02 -1.06
N ILE A 78 -8.35 2.23 -0.54
CA ILE A 78 -8.79 2.42 0.85
C ILE A 78 -10.04 1.60 1.21
N LYS A 79 -10.89 1.30 0.23
CA LYS A 79 -12.10 0.51 0.43
C LYS A 79 -11.82 -0.96 0.77
N LEU A 80 -10.65 -1.47 0.38
CA LEU A 80 -10.17 -2.81 0.71
C LEU A 80 -9.45 -2.88 2.06
N LEU A 81 -9.17 -1.73 2.69
CA LEU A 81 -8.36 -1.68 3.91
C LEU A 81 -9.12 -2.22 5.12
N HIS A 82 -9.00 -3.52 5.39
CA HIS A 82 -9.56 -4.19 6.56
C HIS A 82 -8.45 -4.75 7.45
N PRO A 83 -8.71 -5.03 8.74
CA PRO A 83 -7.71 -5.60 9.65
C PRO A 83 -7.02 -6.85 9.09
N GLU A 84 -7.77 -7.73 8.42
CA GLU A 84 -7.29 -8.99 7.86
C GLU A 84 -6.30 -8.77 6.71
N LEU A 85 -6.50 -7.71 5.90
CA LEU A 85 -5.53 -7.35 4.86
C LEU A 85 -4.23 -6.86 5.50
N VAL A 86 -4.32 -6.02 6.52
CA VAL A 86 -3.14 -5.48 7.22
C VAL A 86 -2.35 -6.60 7.92
N GLU A 87 -3.05 -7.53 8.55
CA GLU A 87 -2.45 -8.71 9.18
C GLU A 87 -1.74 -9.57 8.14
N ALA A 88 -2.40 -9.91 7.03
CA ALA A 88 -1.81 -10.71 5.95
C ALA A 88 -0.56 -10.07 5.34
N THR A 89 -0.50 -8.74 5.20
CA THR A 89 0.71 -8.05 4.71
C THR A 89 1.82 -8.03 5.75
N ARG A 90 1.49 -7.91 7.04
CA ARG A 90 2.48 -7.96 8.15
C ARG A 90 3.09 -9.34 8.32
N GLU A 91 2.30 -10.40 8.20
CA GLU A 91 2.80 -11.78 8.25
C GLU A 91 3.86 -12.05 7.17
N GLN A 92 3.73 -11.35 6.03
CA GLN A 92 4.71 -11.41 4.94
C GLN A 92 5.87 -10.42 5.09
N SER A 93 5.88 -9.60 6.15
CA SER A 93 6.83 -8.51 6.35
C SER A 93 6.90 -7.57 5.13
N LYS A 94 5.75 -7.29 4.52
CA LYS A 94 5.64 -6.48 3.30
C LYS A 94 4.86 -5.18 3.55
N PRO A 95 5.37 -4.03 3.07
CA PRO A 95 4.68 -2.76 3.17
C PRO A 95 3.31 -2.76 2.51
N LEU A 96 2.37 -2.04 3.12
CA LEU A 96 1.03 -1.75 2.56
C LEU A 96 0.84 -0.24 2.43
N SER A 97 0.79 0.21 1.17
CA SER A 97 0.37 1.56 0.79
C SER A 97 -1.12 1.56 0.46
N VAL A 98 -1.85 2.56 0.94
CA VAL A 98 -3.28 2.75 0.62
C VAL A 98 -3.53 4.04 -0.13
N TRP A 99 -4.34 3.98 -1.18
CA TRP A 99 -4.64 5.13 -2.04
C TRP A 99 -6.10 5.59 -1.98
N VAL A 100 -6.28 6.88 -2.31
CA VAL A 100 -7.55 7.63 -2.31
C VAL A 100 -8.14 7.74 -0.90
N ALA A 101 -7.34 8.18 0.06
CA ALA A 101 -7.82 8.58 1.38
C ALA A 101 -8.06 10.10 1.42
N ASP A 102 -9.19 10.56 0.87
CA ASP A 102 -9.47 11.99 0.64
C ASP A 102 -10.54 12.58 1.57
N THR A 103 -11.12 11.74 2.42
CA THR A 103 -12.04 12.11 3.50
C THR A 103 -11.43 11.85 4.86
N GLU A 104 -11.84 12.59 5.89
CA GLU A 104 -11.32 12.37 7.26
C GLU A 104 -11.59 10.93 7.73
N ALA A 105 -12.75 10.36 7.40
CA ALA A 105 -13.11 8.99 7.77
C ALA A 105 -12.15 7.96 7.15
N GLU A 106 -11.80 8.13 5.88
CA GLU A 106 -10.83 7.27 5.18
C GLU A 106 -9.42 7.41 5.75
N LEU A 107 -8.98 8.64 5.97
CA LEU A 107 -7.65 8.91 6.53
C LEU A 107 -7.54 8.39 7.97
N ARG A 108 -8.60 8.55 8.77
CA ARG A 108 -8.68 8.02 10.13
C ARG A 108 -8.69 6.50 10.13
N ARG A 109 -9.36 5.86 9.17
CA ARG A 109 -9.30 4.40 9.00
C ARG A 109 -7.88 3.93 8.67
N ALA A 110 -7.19 4.60 7.74
CA ALA A 110 -5.80 4.29 7.41
C ALA A 110 -4.87 4.45 8.62
N TRP A 111 -5.06 5.53 9.39
CA TRP A 111 -4.33 5.79 10.63
C TRP A 111 -4.55 4.71 11.68
N THR A 112 -5.81 4.41 12.03
CA THR A 112 -6.17 3.43 13.06
C THR A 112 -5.66 2.04 12.74
N LEU A 113 -5.72 1.65 11.46
CA LEU A 113 -5.23 0.35 11.01
C LEU A 113 -3.70 0.33 10.79
N LYS A 114 -3.02 1.46 11.04
CA LYS A 114 -1.58 1.65 10.90
C LYS A 114 -1.10 1.21 9.51
N ALA A 115 -1.76 1.71 8.47
CA ALA A 115 -1.23 1.60 7.12
C ALA A 115 0.11 2.34 7.05
N GLU A 116 1.09 1.77 6.35
CA GLU A 116 2.46 2.30 6.34
C GLU A 116 2.60 3.57 5.51
N SER A 117 1.76 3.71 4.49
CA SER A 117 1.76 4.87 3.61
C SER A 117 0.36 5.17 3.11
N VAL A 118 0.08 6.47 2.96
CA VAL A 118 -1.21 6.98 2.47
C VAL A 118 -0.98 7.86 1.26
N ILE A 119 -1.73 7.60 0.19
CA ILE A 119 -1.76 8.39 -1.03
C ILE A 119 -3.10 9.13 -1.07
N SER A 120 -3.04 10.46 -1.09
CA SER A 120 -4.21 11.35 -1.12
C SER A 120 -4.05 12.39 -2.22
N ASN A 121 -5.16 12.77 -2.84
CA ASN A 121 -5.27 13.91 -3.75
C ASN A 121 -5.21 15.26 -3.00
N ARG A 122 -5.24 15.24 -1.67
CA ARG A 122 -5.19 16.40 -0.78
C ARG A 122 -4.03 16.27 0.23
N PRO A 123 -2.77 16.12 -0.23
CA PRO A 123 -1.65 15.71 0.64
C PRO A 123 -1.36 16.69 1.77
N ARG A 124 -1.47 18.01 1.54
CA ARG A 124 -1.27 19.01 2.60
C ARG A 124 -2.31 18.92 3.71
N TRP A 125 -3.57 18.70 3.33
CA TRP A 125 -4.66 18.53 4.29
C TRP A 125 -4.48 17.24 5.09
N ALA A 126 -4.16 16.13 4.42
CA ALA A 126 -3.91 14.85 5.09
C ALA A 126 -2.73 14.94 6.07
N GLN A 127 -1.63 15.58 5.66
CA GLN A 127 -0.46 15.80 6.51
C GLN A 127 -0.79 16.64 7.75
N GLN A 128 -1.54 17.75 7.58
CA GLN A 128 -1.96 18.60 8.69
C GLN A 128 -2.83 17.84 9.69
N LEU A 129 -3.79 17.05 9.19
CA LEU A 129 -4.70 16.31 10.04
C LEU A 129 -3.99 15.19 10.82
N MET A 130 -3.10 14.43 10.17
CA MET A 130 -2.30 13.40 10.82
C MET A 130 -1.34 14.00 11.87
N ALA A 131 -0.72 15.15 11.58
CA ALA A 131 0.14 15.85 12.54
C ALA A 131 -0.64 16.32 13.80
N ALA A 132 -1.88 16.78 13.61
CA ALA A 132 -2.76 17.13 14.72
C ALA A 132 -3.09 15.91 15.58
N TRP A 133 -3.41 14.76 14.98
CA TRP A 133 -3.67 13.52 15.72
C TRP A 133 -2.45 13.01 16.48
N LEU A 134 -1.26 13.05 15.87
CA LEU A 134 0.00 12.72 16.56
C LEU A 134 0.20 13.57 17.80
N THR A 135 -0.03 14.88 17.68
CA THR A 135 0.12 15.81 18.81
C THR A 135 -0.87 15.48 19.94
N GLN A 136 -2.11 15.14 19.60
CA GLN A 136 -3.14 14.74 20.57
C GLN A 136 -2.79 13.44 21.29
N CYS A 137 -2.30 12.43 20.56
CA CYS A 137 -1.85 11.17 21.16
C CYS A 137 -0.70 11.40 22.15
N ASN A 138 0.31 12.16 21.74
CA ASN A 138 1.47 12.44 22.58
C ASN A 138 1.11 13.30 23.81
N ALA A 139 0.14 14.22 23.69
CA ALA A 139 -0.34 15.02 24.82
C ALA A 139 -1.15 14.20 25.84
N GLY A 140 -1.83 13.14 25.42
CA GLY A 140 -2.56 12.23 26.30
C GLY A 140 -1.65 11.30 27.13
N GLU A 141 -0.45 10.99 26.64
CA GLU A 141 0.54 10.18 27.37
C GLU A 141 1.24 10.98 28.49
N VAL A 142 1.35 12.31 28.37
CA VAL A 142 2.05 13.18 29.33
C VAL A 142 1.26 13.44 30.62
N GLN A 143 -0.05 13.13 30.67
CA GLN A 143 -0.88 13.33 31.87
C GLN A 143 -0.94 12.11 32.83
N SER A 144 -0.09 11.09 32.60
CA SER A 144 -0.06 9.86 33.41
C SER A 144 1.15 9.75 34.36
N VAL A 145 1.64 10.88 34.90
CA VAL A 145 2.74 10.93 35.88
C VAL A 145 2.27 11.60 37.17
#